data_AF-A0A7H9AV96-F1
#
_entry.id   AF-A0A7H9AV96-F1
#
_cell.length_a   1.000
_cell.length_b   1.000
_cell.length_c   1.000
_cell.angle_alpha   90.00
_cell.angle_beta   90.00
_cell.angle_gamma   90.00
#
_symmetry.space_group_name_H-M   'P 1'
#
loop_
_entity.id
_entity.type
_entity.pdbx_description
1 polymer ?
#
loop_
_entity_poly.entity_id
_entity_poly.type
_entity_poly.pdbx_seq_one_letter_code
_entity_poly.pdbx_strand_id
1 'polypeptide(L)' 'MVQQAPYLLGKYWDPVFAIVVGTLSYYSYERKVGRPEGHRLNDLIRKRLAGKEAQ' A
#
# COMPACT_ATOMS: atom_id res chain seq x y z
N MET A 1 -8.76 17.80 32.27
CA MET A 1 -9.00 16.41 31.80
C MET A 1 -8.57 16.33 30.35
N VAL A 2 -7.56 15.51 30.02
CA VAL A 2 -7.16 15.28 28.62
C VAL A 2 -8.28 14.47 27.96
N GLN A 3 -8.92 15.05 26.95
CA GLN A 3 -9.90 14.35 26.14
C GLN A 3 -9.11 13.33 25.29
N GLN A 4 -9.14 12.05 25.67
CA GLN A 4 -8.60 11.02 24.79
C GLN A 4 -9.44 11.05 23.52
N ALA A 5 -8.82 11.44 22.40
CA ALA A 5 -9.41 11.25 21.08
C ALA A 5 -9.04 9.81 20.67
N PRO A 6 -9.94 8.82 20.85
CA PRO A 6 -9.61 7.42 20.55
C PRO A 6 -9.33 7.18 19.06
N TYR A 7 -9.68 8.15 18.20
CA TYR A 7 -9.45 8.13 16.76
C TYR A 7 -9.02 9.53 16.32
N LEU A 8 -7.93 9.64 15.55
CA LEU A 8 -7.46 10.94 15.05
C LEU A 8 -8.36 11.47 13.92
N LEU A 9 -8.82 10.58 13.05
CA LEU A 9 -9.67 10.93 11.90
C LEU A 9 -11.07 10.30 11.95
N GLY A 10 -11.29 9.38 12.89
CA GLY A 10 -12.53 8.64 13.09
C GLY A 10 -12.31 7.13 13.04
N LYS A 11 -13.19 6.36 13.70
CA LYS A 11 -13.04 4.90 13.91
C LYS A 11 -12.74 4.09 12.65
N TYR A 12 -13.30 4.50 11.51
CA TYR A 12 -13.12 3.85 10.22
C TYR A 12 -12.10 4.53 9.32
N TRP A 13 -11.87 5.83 9.53
CA TRP A 13 -10.93 6.60 8.74
C TRP A 13 -9.49 6.31 9.15
N ASP A 14 -9.21 6.11 10.43
CA ASP A 14 -7.88 5.72 10.94
C ASP A 14 -7.30 4.49 10.22
N PRO A 15 -8.00 3.33 10.14
CA PRO A 15 -7.46 2.16 9.45
C PRO A 15 -7.34 2.35 7.93
N VAL A 16 -8.28 3.07 7.30
CA VAL A 16 -8.15 3.40 5.86
C VAL A 16 -6.90 4.24 5.62
N PHE A 17 -6.67 5.25 6.46
CA PHE A 17 -5.50 6.11 6.34
C PHE A 17 -4.20 5.35 6.60
N ALA A 18 -4.18 4.47 7.60
CA ALA A 18 -3.03 3.61 7.88
C ALA A 18 -2.68 2.71 6.68
N ILE A 19 -3.68 2.10 6.04
CA ILE A 19 -3.48 1.26 4.84
C ILE A 19 -2.95 2.10 3.68
N VAL A 20 -3.53 3.28 3.44
CA VAL A 20 -3.11 4.18 2.35
C VAL A 20 -1.67 4.65 2.56
N VAL A 21 -1.35 5.16 3.75
CA VAL A 21 0.00 5.65 4.08
C VAL A 21 1.02 4.51 4.02
N GLY A 22 0.69 3.32 4.52
CA GLY A 22 1.56 2.14 4.41
C GLY A 22 1.83 1.75 2.96
N THR A 23 0.78 1.73 2.13
CA THR A 23 0.89 1.42 0.70
C THR A 23 1.76 2.46 -0.02
N LEU A 24 1.51 3.76 0.18
CA LEU A 24 2.31 4.83 -0.41
C LEU A 24 3.77 4.81 0.05
N SER A 25 4.01 4.49 1.32
CA SER A 25 5.36 4.36 1.88
C SER A 25 6.12 3.22 1.21
N TYR A 26 5.47 2.08 0.96
CA TYR A 26 6.06 0.97 0.23
C TYR A 26 6.42 1.35 -1.22
N TYR A 27 5.51 2.02 -1.94
CA TYR A 27 5.80 2.52 -3.28
C TYR A 27 6.95 3.53 -3.29
N SER A 28 6.99 4.43 -2.31
CA SER A 28 8.09 5.40 -2.15
C SER A 28 9.42 4.70 -1.90
N TYR A 29 9.43 3.66 -1.07
CA TYR A 29 10.59 2.82 -0.82
C TYR A 29 11.08 2.10 -2.09
N GLU A 30 10.18 1.46 -2.84
CA GLU A 30 10.55 0.81 -4.11
C GLU A 30 11.15 1.79 -5.12
N ARG A 31 10.66 3.04 -5.16
CA ARG A 31 11.23 4.11 -6.00
C ARG A 31 12.63 4.52 -5.55
N LYS A 32 12.89 4.62 -4.24
CA LYS A 32 14.19 5.03 -3.69
C LYS A 32 15.26 3.95 -3.79
N VAL A 33 14.89 2.68 -3.62
CA VAL A 33 15.84 1.55 -3.65
C VAL A 33 16.28 1.20 -5.07
N GLY A 34 15.62 1.74 -6.11
CA GLY A 34 16.04 1.53 -7.49
C GLY A 34 15.89 0.06 -7.92
N ARG A 35 14.80 -0.58 -7.49
CA ARG A 35 14.53 -1.99 -7.82
C ARG A 35 14.49 -2.18 -9.35
N PRO A 36 15.22 -3.16 -9.91
CA PRO A 36 15.29 -3.37 -11.37
C PRO A 36 13.90 -3.60 -11.96
N GLU A 37 13.69 -3.11 -13.18
CA GLU A 37 12.43 -3.26 -13.90
C GLU A 37 12.04 -4.74 -14.03
N GLY A 38 10.76 -5.08 -13.83
CA GLY A 38 10.27 -6.46 -13.80
C GLY A 38 10.22 -7.14 -12.42
N HIS A 39 10.80 -6.51 -11.38
CA HIS A 39 10.70 -6.95 -9.98
C HIS A 39 9.87 -6.02 -9.09
N ARG A 40 9.21 -5.02 -9.69
CA ARG A 40 8.26 -4.17 -8.96
C ARG A 40 7.01 -4.96 -8.61
N LEU A 41 6.39 -4.62 -7.48
CA LEU A 41 5.14 -5.25 -7.06
C LEU A 41 4.07 -5.19 -8.17
N ASN A 42 3.97 -4.08 -8.89
CA ASN A 42 3.05 -3.93 -10.02
C ASN A 42 3.32 -4.91 -11.17
N ASP A 43 4.58 -5.21 -11.46
CA ASP A 43 4.94 -6.16 -12.53
C ASP A 43 4.57 -7.59 -12.12
N LEU A 44 4.77 -7.94 -10.84
CA LEU A 44 4.39 -9.24 -10.29
C LEU A 44 2.87 -9.41 -10.24
N ILE A 45 2.14 -8.36 -9.86
CA ILE A 45 0.67 -8.37 -9.86
C ILE A 45 0.14 -8.50 -11.29
N ARG A 46 0.68 -7.75 -12.25
CA ARG A 46 0.32 -7.87 -13.67
C ARG A 46 0.57 -9.27 -14.21
N LYS A 47 1.73 -9.87 -13.91
CA LYS A 47 2.03 -11.27 -14.28
C LYS A 47 1.03 -12.25 -13.67
N ARG A 48 0.69 -12.08 -12.39
CA ARG A 48 -0.28 -12.93 -11.70
C ARG A 48 -1.70 -12.78 -12.24
N LEU A 49 -2.13 -11.57 -12.58
CA LEU A 49 -3.46 -11.33 -13.17
C LEU A 49 -3.54 -11.81 -14.61
N ALA A 50 -2.56 -11.49 -15.45
CA ALA A 50 -2.49 -11.96 -16.84
C ALA A 50 -2.41 -13.49 -16.93
N GLY A 51 -1.64 -14.14 -16.04
CA GLY A 51 -1.60 -15.60 -15.94
C GLY A 51 -2.89 -16.24 -15.44
N LYS A 52 -3.78 -15.45 -14.81
CA LYS A 52 -5.08 -15.91 -14.33
C LYS A 52 -6.18 -15.85 -15.41
N GLU A 53 -6.00 -15.03 -16.44
CA GLU A 53 -6.93 -14.93 -17.58
C GLU A 53 -6.68 -16.02 -18.65
N ALA A 54 -5.54 -16.70 -18.60
CA ALA A 54 -5.19 -17.79 -19.51
C ALA A 54 -5.61 -19.19 -19.00
N GLN A 55 -6.48 -19.27 -17.99
CA GLN A 55 -6.98 -20.52 -17.40
C GLN A 55 -8.50 -20.58 -17.39
#